data_AF-A0A6M0S8U0-F1
#
_entry.id   AF-A0A6M0S8U0-F1
#
_cell.length_a   1.000
_cell.length_b   1.000
_cell.length_c   1.000
_cell.angle_alpha   90.00
_cell.angle_beta   90.00
_cell.angle_gamma   90.00
#
_symmetry.space_group_name_H-M   'P 1'
#
loop_
_entity.id
_entity.type
_entity.pdbx_description
1 polymer ?
#
loop_
_entity_poly.entity_id
_entity_poly.type
_entity_poly.pdbx_seq_one_letter_code
_entity_poly.pdbx_strand_id
1 'polypeptide(L)'
;MGKIKLSRENEVALRTTLSKYQVAKFNAMNENLLIRNGVAYVSTNELHGVLLTRSRDDAKGIIRRYRNILRNFLIDADDLDQYDQSDDAGYVLPVGLYILLEQLAQDRPKRALDYRASIALLAYLVAGHPQLVMASLIQDKNLASAEQAVMTQLKKKYSRCQLSGRGFGSGKEKHIHHIEPRATAPALAAAEQNLLVVAGEVHDSYHDWITQSKGLVVSRASLRNFCRLNGYSLDWDVQRTKHA
;
A
#
# COMPACT_ATOMS: atom_id res chain seq x y z
N MET A 1 -8.16 0.04 31.72
CA MET A 1 -7.50 -0.27 30.42
C MET A 1 -6.85 -1.65 30.54
N GLY A 2 -7.08 -2.54 29.58
CA GLY A 2 -6.55 -3.92 29.62
C GLY A 2 -5.13 -4.01 29.06
N LYS A 3 -4.30 -4.89 29.62
CA LYS A 3 -3.06 -5.36 29.01
C LYS A 3 -3.33 -6.75 28.41
N ILE A 4 -3.02 -6.94 27.13
CA ILE A 4 -3.09 -8.26 26.49
C ILE A 4 -1.67 -8.83 26.48
N LYS A 5 -1.51 -10.08 26.92
CA LYS A 5 -0.26 -10.85 26.82
C LYS A 5 -0.38 -11.79 25.62
N LEU A 6 0.61 -11.75 24.72
CA LEU A 6 0.59 -12.49 23.45
C LEU A 6 1.35 -13.82 23.48
N SER A 7 2.23 -14.05 24.47
CA SER A 7 3.00 -15.30 24.60
C SER A 7 3.42 -15.56 26.05
N ARG A 8 3.81 -16.81 26.36
CA ARG A 8 4.38 -17.20 27.66
C ARG A 8 5.88 -16.91 27.80
N GLU A 9 6.60 -16.72 26.69
CA GLU A 9 8.07 -16.67 26.70
C GLU A 9 8.65 -15.30 26.32
N ASN A 10 7.87 -14.43 25.69
CA ASN A 10 8.25 -13.05 25.36
C ASN A 10 7.04 -12.12 25.58
N GLU A 11 7.09 -11.27 26.62
CA GLU A 11 5.98 -10.39 26.97
C GLU A 11 5.94 -9.15 26.05
N VAL A 12 4.95 -9.11 25.15
CA VAL A 12 4.56 -7.88 24.44
C VAL A 12 3.30 -7.32 25.09
N ALA A 13 3.40 -6.16 25.72
CA ALA A 13 2.26 -5.48 26.34
C ALA A 13 1.65 -4.46 25.37
N LEU A 14 0.47 -4.76 24.83
CA LEU A 14 -0.28 -3.82 23.99
C LEU A 14 -1.28 -3.01 24.81
N ARG A 15 -1.23 -1.68 24.70
CA ARG A 15 -2.22 -0.78 25.28
C ARG A 15 -3.43 -0.71 24.34
N THR A 16 -4.56 -1.25 24.77
CA THR A 16 -5.76 -1.30 23.95
C THR A 16 -7.05 -1.41 24.76
N THR A 17 -8.20 -1.21 24.10
CA THR A 17 -9.53 -1.50 24.66
C THR A 17 -10.14 -2.81 24.16
N LEU A 18 -9.40 -3.55 23.31
CA LEU A 18 -9.83 -4.87 22.85
C LEU A 18 -10.12 -5.82 24.03
N SER A 19 -11.25 -6.53 23.93
CA SER A 19 -11.67 -7.52 24.91
C SER A 19 -10.89 -8.83 24.75
N LYS A 20 -10.81 -9.64 25.82
CA LYS A 20 -10.22 -11.00 25.74
C LYS A 20 -10.88 -11.87 24.66
N TYR A 21 -12.19 -11.71 24.46
CA TYR A 21 -12.92 -12.39 23.40
C TYR A 21 -12.44 -11.99 22.00
N GLN A 22 -12.11 -10.72 21.80
CA GLN A 22 -11.54 -10.26 20.52
C GLN A 22 -10.15 -10.85 20.27
N VAL A 23 -9.32 -10.98 21.32
CA VAL A 23 -8.01 -11.62 21.23
C VAL A 23 -8.12 -13.10 20.92
N ALA A 24 -9.10 -13.81 21.51
CA ALA A 24 -9.33 -15.21 21.21
C ALA A 24 -9.66 -15.44 19.72
N LYS A 25 -10.43 -14.54 19.10
CA LYS A 25 -10.71 -14.58 17.65
C LYS A 25 -9.44 -14.42 16.81
N PHE A 26 -8.51 -13.56 17.24
CA PHE A 26 -7.20 -13.42 16.59
C PHE A 26 -6.38 -14.70 16.66
N ASN A 27 -6.37 -15.37 17.81
CA ASN A 27 -5.65 -16.63 17.99
C ASN A 27 -6.25 -17.75 17.13
N ALA A 28 -7.58 -17.84 17.04
CA ALA A 28 -8.25 -18.81 16.16
C ALA A 28 -7.88 -18.60 14.69
N MET A 29 -7.71 -17.34 14.24
CA MET A 29 -7.23 -17.06 12.88
C MET A 29 -5.80 -17.57 12.65
N ASN A 30 -4.93 -17.53 13.66
CA ASN A 30 -3.55 -18.04 13.54
C ASN A 30 -3.51 -19.53 13.22
N GLU A 31 -4.41 -20.32 13.80
CA GLU A 31 -4.51 -21.76 13.57
C GLU A 31 -5.02 -22.08 12.15
N ASN A 32 -5.70 -21.13 11.50
CA ASN A 32 -6.33 -21.30 10.19
C ASN A 32 -5.64 -20.49 9.07
N LEU A 33 -4.39 -20.08 9.29
CA LEU A 33 -3.63 -19.29 8.34
C LEU A 33 -3.11 -20.18 7.21
N LEU A 34 -3.47 -19.88 5.97
CA LEU A 34 -2.99 -20.64 4.82
C LEU A 34 -1.58 -20.18 4.44
N ILE A 35 -0.63 -21.12 4.38
CA ILE A 35 0.73 -20.88 3.91
C ILE A 35 0.95 -21.65 2.61
N ARG A 36 1.20 -20.95 1.50
CA ARG A 36 1.46 -21.56 0.19
C ARG A 36 2.59 -20.84 -0.53
N ASN A 37 3.55 -21.59 -1.06
CA ASN A 37 4.77 -21.07 -1.70
C ASN A 37 5.52 -20.05 -0.83
N GLY A 38 5.53 -20.27 0.48
CA GLY A 38 6.15 -19.36 1.45
C GLY A 38 5.37 -18.07 1.70
N VAL A 39 4.13 -17.95 1.23
CA VAL A 39 3.27 -16.76 1.40
C VAL A 39 2.08 -17.06 2.32
N ALA A 40 1.76 -16.11 3.21
CA ALA A 40 0.56 -16.16 4.06
C ALA A 40 -0.66 -15.61 3.33
N TYR A 41 -1.76 -16.31 3.51
CA TYR A 41 -3.08 -15.92 3.07
C TYR A 41 -4.02 -16.00 4.26
N VAL A 42 -4.70 -14.90 4.56
CA VAL A 42 -5.72 -14.86 5.60
C VAL A 42 -7.07 -15.02 4.94
N SER A 43 -7.82 -16.06 5.30
CA SER A 43 -9.16 -16.27 4.77
C SER A 43 -10.07 -15.09 5.15
N THR A 44 -10.81 -14.56 4.18
CA THR A 44 -11.79 -13.48 4.42
C THR A 44 -12.87 -13.88 5.42
N ASN A 45 -13.14 -15.19 5.56
CA ASN A 45 -14.08 -15.74 6.54
C ASN A 45 -13.58 -15.62 8.00
N GLU A 46 -12.28 -15.47 8.22
CA GLU A 46 -11.68 -15.37 9.56
C GLU A 46 -11.35 -13.94 9.97
N LEU A 47 -11.64 -12.95 9.11
CA LEU A 47 -11.26 -11.55 9.34
C LEU A 47 -12.08 -10.81 10.40
N HIS A 48 -13.17 -11.37 10.89
CA HIS A 48 -14.02 -10.69 11.88
C HIS A 48 -13.29 -10.40 13.21
N GLY A 49 -12.30 -11.23 13.55
CA GLY A 49 -11.33 -10.96 14.62
C GLY A 49 -10.47 -9.74 14.31
N VAL A 50 -9.90 -9.69 13.11
CA VAL A 50 -8.96 -8.63 12.69
C VAL A 50 -9.64 -7.28 12.51
N LEU A 51 -10.79 -7.27 11.84
CA LEU A 51 -11.55 -6.07 11.47
C LEU A 51 -12.45 -5.56 12.59
N LEU A 52 -12.39 -6.20 13.76
CA LEU A 52 -13.11 -5.80 14.97
C LEU A 52 -14.62 -5.71 14.76
N THR A 53 -15.19 -6.72 14.10
CA THR A 53 -16.61 -6.84 13.78
C THR A 53 -17.31 -7.87 14.66
N ARG A 54 -18.65 -7.86 14.65
CA ARG A 54 -19.46 -8.77 15.45
C ARG A 54 -19.63 -10.12 14.76
N SER A 55 -19.74 -10.13 13.44
CA SER A 55 -19.92 -11.32 12.61
C SER A 55 -18.91 -11.41 11.46
N ARG A 56 -18.83 -12.60 10.84
CA ARG A 56 -18.12 -12.84 9.57
C ARG A 56 -18.72 -12.03 8.43
N ASP A 57 -20.04 -11.89 8.38
CA ASP A 57 -20.73 -11.13 7.32
C ASP A 57 -20.43 -9.62 7.39
N ASP A 58 -20.32 -9.07 8.60
CA ASP A 58 -19.87 -7.69 8.80
C ASP A 58 -18.45 -7.49 8.26
N ALA A 59 -17.57 -8.47 8.50
CA ALA A 59 -16.19 -8.45 8.00
C ALA A 59 -16.15 -8.50 6.46
N LYS A 60 -16.93 -9.40 5.84
CA LYS A 60 -17.12 -9.44 4.39
C LYS A 60 -17.68 -8.12 3.84
N GLY A 61 -18.60 -7.48 4.58
CA GLY A 61 -19.13 -6.17 4.24
C GLY A 61 -18.06 -5.06 4.21
N ILE A 62 -17.13 -5.09 5.16
CA ILE A 62 -15.97 -4.17 5.16
C ILE A 62 -15.07 -4.47 3.96
N ILE A 63 -14.70 -5.74 3.71
CA ILE A 63 -13.84 -6.09 2.57
C ILE A 63 -14.45 -5.63 1.24
N ARG A 64 -15.75 -5.85 1.02
CA ARG A 64 -16.45 -5.36 -0.17
C ARG A 64 -16.42 -3.84 -0.29
N ARG A 65 -16.63 -3.11 0.81
CA ARG A 65 -16.59 -1.64 0.82
C ARG A 65 -15.22 -1.08 0.48
N TYR A 66 -14.15 -1.73 0.93
CA TYR A 66 -12.76 -1.30 0.73
C TYR A 66 -12.07 -2.06 -0.42
N ARG A 67 -12.82 -2.73 -1.30
CA ARG A 67 -12.29 -3.56 -2.39
C ARG A 67 -11.33 -2.80 -3.31
N ASN A 68 -11.56 -1.51 -3.55
CA ASN A 68 -10.68 -0.70 -4.39
C ASN A 68 -9.26 -0.56 -3.83
N ILE A 69 -9.11 -0.45 -2.52
CA ILE A 69 -7.81 -0.37 -1.84
C ILE A 69 -7.19 -1.77 -1.72
N LEU A 70 -8.04 -2.79 -1.56
CA LEU A 70 -7.63 -4.17 -1.38
C LEU A 70 -7.38 -4.94 -2.69
N ARG A 71 -7.72 -4.39 -3.86
CA ARG A 71 -7.81 -5.16 -5.11
C ARG A 71 -6.57 -5.98 -5.44
N ASN A 72 -5.38 -5.43 -5.17
CA ASN A 72 -4.10 -6.09 -5.45
C ASN A 72 -3.65 -7.06 -4.34
N PHE A 73 -4.45 -7.21 -3.29
CA PHE A 73 -4.16 -8.02 -2.10
C PHE A 73 -5.22 -9.08 -1.86
N LEU A 74 -6.33 -9.05 -2.61
CA LEU A 74 -7.33 -10.10 -2.65
C LEU A 74 -6.89 -11.17 -3.64
N ILE A 75 -6.98 -12.42 -3.22
CA ILE A 75 -6.64 -13.60 -4.00
C ILE A 75 -7.86 -14.51 -3.98
N ASP A 76 -8.31 -14.96 -5.14
CA ASP A 76 -9.43 -15.90 -5.21
C ASP A 76 -8.95 -17.31 -4.82
N ALA A 77 -9.83 -18.13 -4.23
CA ALA A 77 -9.47 -19.49 -3.82
C ALA A 77 -9.00 -20.35 -5.01
N ASP A 78 -9.55 -20.09 -6.20
CA ASP A 78 -9.20 -20.75 -7.46
C ASP A 78 -7.74 -20.50 -7.85
N ASP A 79 -7.21 -19.29 -7.60
CA ASP A 79 -5.80 -18.94 -7.87
C ASP A 79 -4.83 -19.68 -6.93
N LEU A 80 -5.34 -20.31 -5.88
CA LEU A 80 -4.57 -21.05 -4.89
C LEU A 80 -4.85 -22.55 -4.95
N ASP A 81 -5.30 -23.10 -6.09
CA ASP A 81 -5.69 -24.51 -6.33
C ASP A 81 -6.34 -25.18 -5.10
N GLN A 82 -7.22 -24.46 -4.39
CA GLN A 82 -7.91 -25.01 -3.23
C GLN A 82 -9.27 -25.52 -3.65
N TYR A 83 -9.45 -26.84 -3.55
CA TYR A 83 -10.70 -27.54 -3.88
C TYR A 83 -11.79 -27.43 -2.79
N ASP A 84 -11.62 -26.57 -1.79
CA ASP A 84 -12.52 -26.54 -0.62
C ASP A 84 -13.64 -25.48 -0.75
N GLN A 85 -14.84 -25.97 -0.46
CA GLN A 85 -16.14 -25.52 -0.95
C GLN A 85 -16.73 -24.42 -0.08
N SER A 86 -16.42 -23.17 -0.37
CA SER A 86 -17.37 -22.11 -0.07
C SER A 86 -17.33 -21.04 -1.15
N ASP A 87 -18.48 -20.80 -1.77
CA ASP A 87 -18.73 -19.91 -2.94
C ASP A 87 -18.32 -18.43 -2.73
N ASP A 88 -17.60 -18.10 -1.67
CA ASP A 88 -17.29 -16.75 -1.20
C ASP A 88 -15.90 -16.63 -0.53
N ALA A 89 -15.11 -17.70 -0.45
CA ALA A 89 -13.83 -17.69 0.27
C ALA A 89 -12.71 -17.03 -0.54
N GLY A 90 -12.67 -15.70 -0.50
CA GLY A 90 -11.46 -14.96 -0.89
C GLY A 90 -10.39 -15.03 0.19
N TYR A 91 -9.14 -14.85 -0.20
CA TYR A 91 -8.00 -14.68 0.68
C TYR A 91 -7.48 -13.24 0.62
N VAL A 92 -6.88 -12.77 1.71
CA VAL A 92 -6.22 -11.46 1.76
C VAL A 92 -4.78 -11.64 2.23
N LEU A 93 -3.85 -11.00 1.53
CA LEU A 93 -2.47 -10.90 1.97
C LEU A 93 -2.37 -10.04 3.24
N PRO A 94 -1.52 -10.38 4.23
CA PRO A 94 -1.37 -9.61 5.47
C PRO A 94 -1.09 -8.12 5.25
N VAL A 95 -0.32 -7.77 4.21
CA VAL A 95 -0.07 -6.35 3.87
C VAL A 95 -1.33 -5.58 3.48
N GLY A 96 -2.27 -6.23 2.78
CA GLY A 96 -3.56 -5.63 2.47
C GLY A 96 -4.37 -5.35 3.74
N LEU A 97 -4.26 -6.22 4.75
CA LEU A 97 -4.89 -6.00 6.05
C LEU A 97 -4.25 -4.85 6.83
N TYR A 98 -2.92 -4.67 6.78
CA TYR A 98 -2.28 -3.50 7.38
C TYR A 98 -2.81 -2.18 6.79
N ILE A 99 -2.86 -2.11 5.46
CA ILE A 99 -3.37 -0.93 4.74
C ILE A 99 -4.84 -0.67 5.12
N LEU A 100 -5.67 -1.71 5.12
CA LEU A 100 -7.08 -1.58 5.49
C LEU A 100 -7.25 -1.12 6.94
N LEU A 101 -6.50 -1.68 7.89
CA LEU A 101 -6.60 -1.32 9.30
C LEU A 101 -6.19 0.13 9.57
N GLU A 102 -5.15 0.64 8.89
CA GLU A 102 -4.81 2.07 8.97
C GLU A 102 -5.88 2.95 8.33
N GLN A 103 -6.45 2.57 7.19
CA GLN A 103 -7.57 3.32 6.60
C GLN A 103 -8.78 3.36 7.55
N LEU A 104 -9.13 2.23 8.18
CA LEU A 104 -10.20 2.17 9.18
C LEU A 104 -9.89 3.01 10.43
N ALA A 105 -8.62 3.11 10.83
CA ALA A 105 -8.18 3.96 11.92
C ALA A 105 -8.38 5.45 11.60
N GLN A 106 -8.10 5.86 10.36
CA GLN A 106 -8.33 7.21 9.86
C GLN A 106 -9.83 7.52 9.76
N ASP A 107 -10.61 6.61 9.17
CA ASP A 107 -12.06 6.79 8.97
C ASP A 107 -12.84 6.75 10.29
N ARG A 108 -12.31 6.09 11.33
CA ARG A 108 -12.95 5.94 12.64
C ARG A 108 -11.99 6.29 13.78
N PRO A 109 -11.69 7.59 14.02
CA PRO A 109 -10.71 8.02 15.01
C PRO A 109 -10.95 7.50 16.43
N LYS A 110 -12.22 7.35 16.82
CA LYS A 110 -12.62 6.80 18.14
C LYS A 110 -12.14 5.35 18.37
N ARG A 111 -11.89 4.60 17.30
CA ARG A 111 -11.40 3.21 17.33
C ARG A 111 -9.97 3.07 16.77
N ALA A 112 -9.28 4.16 16.47
CA ALA A 112 -7.95 4.13 15.84
C ALA A 112 -6.93 3.31 16.66
N LEU A 113 -6.96 3.45 17.98
CA LEU A 113 -6.09 2.67 18.87
C LEU A 113 -6.39 1.16 18.83
N ASP A 114 -7.65 0.78 18.65
CA ASP A 114 -8.02 -0.63 18.56
C ASP A 114 -7.59 -1.22 17.22
N TYR A 115 -7.75 -0.47 16.11
CA TYR A 115 -7.26 -0.90 14.80
C TYR A 115 -5.73 -1.01 14.76
N ARG A 116 -5.01 -0.09 15.40
CA ARG A 116 -3.54 -0.20 15.55
C ARG A 116 -3.13 -1.34 16.46
N ALA A 117 -3.92 -1.67 17.49
CA ALA A 117 -3.71 -2.89 18.26
C ALA A 117 -3.93 -4.15 17.41
N SER A 118 -4.94 -4.17 16.53
CA SER A 118 -5.12 -5.23 15.54
C SER A 118 -3.91 -5.39 14.61
N ILE A 119 -3.31 -4.30 14.15
CA ILE A 119 -2.07 -4.31 13.36
C ILE A 119 -0.95 -4.97 14.15
N ALA A 120 -0.75 -4.57 15.41
CA ALA A 120 0.31 -5.13 16.24
C ALA A 120 0.11 -6.63 16.51
N LEU A 121 -1.15 -7.08 16.68
CA LEU A 121 -1.49 -8.50 16.77
C LEU A 121 -1.17 -9.24 15.47
N LEU A 122 -1.55 -8.69 14.32
CA LEU A 122 -1.23 -9.27 13.01
C LEU A 122 0.29 -9.34 12.78
N ALA A 123 1.05 -8.32 13.20
CA ALA A 123 2.51 -8.29 13.11
C ALA A 123 3.16 -9.35 14.00
N TYR A 124 2.64 -9.54 15.23
CA TYR A 124 3.08 -10.63 16.11
C TYR A 124 2.82 -12.00 15.47
N LEU A 125 1.66 -12.20 14.84
CA LEU A 125 1.37 -13.43 14.09
C LEU A 125 2.36 -13.63 12.96
N VAL A 126 2.61 -12.60 12.14
CA VAL A 126 3.60 -12.67 11.04
C VAL A 126 5.02 -12.97 11.55
N ALA A 127 5.43 -12.36 12.67
CA ALA A 127 6.75 -12.57 13.26
C ALA A 127 6.95 -14.00 13.81
N GLY A 128 5.87 -14.67 14.24
CA GLY A 128 5.89 -16.06 14.67
C GLY A 128 6.11 -17.07 13.54
N HIS A 129 6.07 -16.61 12.28
CA HIS A 129 6.23 -17.46 11.10
C HIS A 129 7.28 -16.82 10.16
N PRO A 130 8.57 -17.18 10.26
CA PRO A 130 9.66 -16.58 9.47
C PRO A 130 9.43 -16.61 7.95
N GLN A 131 8.69 -17.62 7.48
CA GLN A 131 8.21 -17.74 6.10
C GLN A 131 7.42 -16.49 5.65
N LEU A 132 6.65 -15.87 6.54
CA LEU A 132 5.75 -14.76 6.25
C LEU A 132 6.45 -13.40 6.19
N VAL A 133 7.55 -13.27 6.94
CA VAL A 133 8.48 -12.15 6.78
C VAL A 133 9.10 -12.23 5.37
N MET A 134 9.51 -13.42 4.93
CA MET A 134 10.00 -13.63 3.57
C MET A 134 8.93 -13.36 2.51
N ALA A 135 7.68 -13.76 2.72
CA ALA A 135 6.57 -13.44 1.84
C ALA A 135 6.38 -11.93 1.63
N SER A 136 6.43 -11.18 2.73
CA SER A 136 6.26 -9.72 2.72
C SER A 136 7.42 -9.05 1.98
N LEU A 137 8.66 -9.54 2.19
CA LEU A 137 9.84 -9.08 1.45
C LEU A 137 9.77 -9.42 -0.05
N ILE A 138 9.28 -10.61 -0.41
CA ILE A 138 9.07 -11.02 -1.80
C ILE A 138 8.01 -10.12 -2.46
N GLN A 139 6.92 -9.82 -1.75
CA GLN A 139 5.87 -8.95 -2.25
C GLN A 139 6.36 -7.51 -2.43
N ASP A 140 7.10 -6.96 -1.46
CA ASP A 140 7.72 -5.64 -1.58
C ASP A 140 8.68 -5.59 -2.77
N LYS A 141 9.44 -6.66 -2.99
CA LYS A 141 10.31 -6.81 -4.17
C LYS A 141 9.50 -6.88 -5.46
N ASN A 142 8.37 -7.58 -5.49
CA ASN A 142 7.49 -7.68 -6.66
C ASN A 142 6.85 -6.32 -7.00
N LEU A 143 6.36 -5.59 -5.99
CA LEU A 143 5.83 -4.24 -6.16
C LEU A 143 6.90 -3.27 -6.66
N ALA A 144 8.10 -3.32 -6.08
CA ALA A 144 9.24 -2.53 -6.55
C ALA A 144 9.64 -2.91 -7.99
N SER A 145 9.58 -4.19 -8.34
CA SER A 145 9.87 -4.66 -9.71
C SER A 145 8.83 -4.16 -10.72
N ALA A 146 7.55 -4.18 -10.36
CA ALA A 146 6.46 -3.66 -11.18
C ALA A 146 6.58 -2.14 -11.38
N GLU A 147 6.86 -1.39 -10.30
CA GLU A 147 7.15 0.04 -10.36
C GLU A 147 8.34 0.33 -11.30
N GLN A 148 9.45 -0.39 -11.12
CA GLN A 148 10.65 -0.23 -11.94
C GLN A 148 10.41 -0.57 -13.42
N ALA A 149 9.55 -1.55 -13.71
CA ALA A 149 9.17 -1.91 -15.07
C ALA A 149 8.41 -0.76 -15.76
N VAL A 150 7.42 -0.16 -15.08
CA VAL A 150 6.68 1.01 -15.58
C VAL A 150 7.62 2.19 -15.79
N MET A 151 8.46 2.50 -14.80
CA MET A 151 9.46 3.57 -14.91
C MET A 151 10.39 3.38 -16.11
N THR A 152 10.87 2.16 -16.34
CA THR A 152 11.73 1.83 -17.48
C THR A 152 11.00 2.00 -18.81
N GLN A 153 9.74 1.56 -18.89
CA GLN A 153 8.91 1.75 -20.07
C GLN A 153 8.68 3.24 -20.37
N LEU A 154 8.38 4.05 -19.36
CA LEU A 154 8.22 5.50 -19.51
C LEU A 154 9.51 6.17 -19.99
N LYS A 155 10.66 5.85 -19.37
CA LYS A 155 11.97 6.36 -19.82
C LYS A 155 12.25 6.02 -21.30
N LYS A 156 11.80 4.87 -21.80
CA LYS A 156 11.91 4.50 -23.23
C LYS A 156 10.91 5.26 -24.12
N LYS A 157 9.66 5.39 -23.67
CA LYS A 157 8.53 6.01 -24.40
C LYS A 157 8.75 7.50 -24.69
N TYR A 158 9.32 8.26 -23.75
CA TYR A 158 9.47 9.70 -23.89
C TYR A 158 10.85 10.10 -24.41
N SER A 159 10.89 10.83 -25.53
CA SER A 159 12.11 11.39 -26.13
C SER A 159 12.44 12.82 -25.66
N ARG A 160 11.51 13.46 -24.94
CA ARG A 160 11.63 14.84 -24.44
C ARG A 160 11.19 14.90 -22.98
N CYS A 161 11.80 15.81 -22.21
CA CYS A 161 11.40 16.13 -20.85
C CYS A 161 9.96 16.62 -20.84
N GLN A 162 9.10 15.98 -20.03
CA GLN A 162 7.67 16.29 -20.00
C GLN A 162 7.35 17.65 -19.38
N LEU A 163 8.26 18.23 -18.58
CA LEU A 163 8.09 19.57 -18.00
C LEU A 163 8.67 20.66 -18.92
N SER A 164 9.96 20.58 -19.24
CA SER A 164 10.64 21.63 -20.01
C SER A 164 10.41 21.53 -21.51
N GLY A 165 9.87 20.42 -22.01
CA GLY A 165 9.69 20.16 -23.44
C GLY A 165 11.00 19.97 -24.21
N ARG A 166 12.17 20.03 -23.56
CA ARG A 166 13.48 19.87 -24.22
C ARG A 166 13.78 18.40 -24.51
N GLY A 167 14.45 18.13 -25.63
CA GLY A 167 14.96 16.78 -25.92
C GLY A 167 15.95 16.31 -24.86
N PHE A 168 15.94 15.01 -24.55
CA PHE A 168 17.00 14.45 -23.71
C PHE A 168 18.30 14.42 -24.54
N GLY A 169 19.32 15.15 -24.09
CA GLY A 169 20.64 15.14 -24.75
C GLY A 169 21.25 13.74 -24.75
N SER A 170 22.12 13.45 -25.72
CA SER A 170 22.87 12.19 -25.77
C SER A 170 23.66 12.00 -24.46
N GLY A 171 23.41 10.90 -23.75
CA GLY A 171 24.10 10.59 -22.49
C GLY A 171 23.52 11.25 -21.24
N LYS A 172 22.47 12.08 -21.34
CA LYS A 172 21.79 12.61 -20.14
C LYS A 172 20.83 11.60 -19.55
N GLU A 173 20.88 11.43 -18.24
CA GLU A 173 20.01 10.51 -17.52
C GLU A 173 18.56 11.02 -17.52
N LYS A 174 17.62 10.11 -17.85
CA LYS A 174 16.19 10.36 -17.71
C LYS A 174 15.77 10.01 -16.30
N HIS A 175 15.16 10.95 -15.60
CA HIS A 175 14.65 10.74 -14.25
C HIS A 175 13.14 10.54 -14.30
N ILE A 176 12.61 9.82 -13.31
CA ILE A 176 11.17 9.74 -13.08
C ILE A 176 10.85 10.55 -11.84
N HIS A 177 9.88 11.44 -11.96
CA HIS A 177 9.35 12.21 -10.87
C HIS A 177 7.94 11.74 -10.51
N HIS A 178 7.69 11.48 -9.23
CA HIS A 178 6.34 11.20 -8.73
C HIS A 178 5.61 12.51 -8.42
N ILE A 179 4.45 12.72 -9.04
CA ILE A 179 3.58 13.89 -8.80
C ILE A 179 3.10 13.90 -7.34
N GLU A 180 2.48 12.80 -6.92
CA GLU A 180 2.19 12.52 -5.52
C GLU A 180 3.30 11.60 -4.97
N PRO A 181 3.97 11.97 -3.87
CA PRO A 181 5.10 11.22 -3.35
C PRO A 181 4.75 9.77 -3.00
N ARG A 182 5.67 8.84 -3.28
CA ARG A 182 5.53 7.43 -2.87
C ARG A 182 5.27 7.27 -1.37
N ALA A 183 5.91 8.09 -0.54
CA ALA A 183 5.76 8.02 0.92
C ALA A 183 4.34 8.34 1.41
N THR A 184 3.63 9.23 0.71
CA THR A 184 2.28 9.70 1.10
C THR A 184 1.17 9.06 0.26
N ALA A 185 1.48 8.54 -0.91
CA ALA A 185 0.54 7.89 -1.83
C ALA A 185 1.14 6.62 -2.47
N PRO A 186 1.48 5.58 -1.68
CA PRO A 186 2.17 4.37 -2.19
C PRO A 186 1.35 3.61 -3.24
N ALA A 187 0.01 3.67 -3.17
CA ALA A 187 -0.87 3.07 -4.19
C ALA A 187 -0.72 3.69 -5.59
N LEU A 188 -0.14 4.90 -5.69
CA LEU A 188 0.11 5.60 -6.95
C LEU A 188 1.56 5.45 -7.44
N ALA A 189 2.42 4.70 -6.74
CA ALA A 189 3.85 4.64 -7.03
C ALA A 189 4.15 4.07 -8.43
N ALA A 190 3.37 3.09 -8.89
CA ALA A 190 3.50 2.48 -10.21
C ALA A 190 2.49 3.00 -11.25
N ALA A 191 1.66 3.99 -10.89
CA ALA A 191 0.61 4.49 -11.77
C ALA A 191 1.18 5.47 -12.79
N GLU A 192 1.11 5.18 -14.09
CA GLU A 192 1.70 6.02 -15.16
C GLU A 192 1.28 7.50 -15.05
N GLN A 193 0.02 7.76 -14.68
CA GLN A 193 -0.51 9.12 -14.53
C GLN A 193 0.08 9.90 -13.34
N ASN A 194 0.78 9.23 -12.44
CA ASN A 194 1.47 9.83 -11.30
C ASN A 194 2.98 10.01 -11.56
N LEU A 195 3.47 9.61 -12.74
CA LEU A 195 4.89 9.58 -13.08
C LEU A 195 5.20 10.51 -14.24
N LEU A 196 6.28 11.28 -14.11
CA LEU A 196 6.76 12.18 -15.15
C LEU A 196 8.21 11.87 -15.51
N VAL A 197 8.49 11.72 -16.79
CA VAL A 197 9.86 11.62 -17.30
C VAL A 197 10.44 13.03 -17.45
N VAL A 198 11.44 13.32 -16.64
CA VAL A 198 12.07 14.64 -16.56
C VAL A 198 13.59 14.52 -16.74
N ALA A 199 14.23 15.62 -17.14
CA ALA A 199 15.69 15.68 -17.19
C ALA A 199 16.22 15.77 -15.74
N GLY A 200 17.36 15.14 -15.46
CA GLY A 200 17.95 15.13 -14.12
C GLY A 200 18.11 16.54 -13.54
N GLU A 201 18.59 17.49 -14.34
CA GLU A 201 18.73 18.88 -13.89
C GLU A 201 17.41 19.55 -13.49
N VAL A 202 16.29 19.18 -14.12
CA VAL A 202 14.95 19.70 -13.79
C VAL A 202 14.43 19.02 -12.52
N HIS A 203 14.69 17.72 -12.40
CA HIS A 203 14.30 16.92 -11.23
C HIS A 203 14.97 17.45 -9.96
N ASP A 204 16.29 17.61 -10.00
CA ASP A 204 17.08 18.02 -8.85
C ASP A 204 16.77 19.48 -8.50
N SER A 205 16.64 20.36 -9.50
CA SER A 205 16.22 21.75 -9.29
C SER A 205 14.86 21.88 -8.59
N TYR A 206 13.91 21.00 -8.89
CA TYR A 206 12.63 20.99 -8.18
C TYR A 206 12.78 20.57 -6.72
N HIS A 207 13.51 19.48 -6.45
CA HIS A 207 13.72 18.99 -5.09
C HIS A 207 14.54 19.96 -4.23
N ASP A 208 15.53 20.62 -4.82
CA ASP A 208 16.28 21.70 -4.16
C ASP A 208 15.38 22.89 -3.83
N TRP A 209 14.54 23.32 -4.79
CA TRP A 209 13.59 24.41 -4.56
C TRP A 209 12.58 24.08 -3.46
N ILE A 210 12.05 22.85 -3.40
CA ILE A 210 11.19 22.39 -2.30
C ILE A 210 11.95 22.43 -0.97
N THR A 211 13.17 21.89 -0.93
CA THR A 211 13.98 21.80 0.30
C THR A 211 14.32 23.19 0.86
N GLN A 212 14.60 24.16 -0.02
CA GLN A 212 14.89 25.54 0.37
C GLN A 212 13.64 26.32 0.78
N SER A 213 12.46 25.88 0.35
CA SER A 213 11.18 26.55 0.63
C SER A 213 10.57 26.05 1.95
N LYS A 214 10.63 26.89 2.99
CA LYS A 214 10.05 26.55 4.31
C LYS A 214 8.56 26.21 4.20
N GLY A 215 8.21 24.99 4.60
CA GLY A 215 6.82 24.54 4.70
C GLY A 215 6.20 24.03 3.40
N LEU A 216 6.94 24.00 2.29
CA LEU A 216 6.48 23.31 1.08
C LEU A 216 6.80 21.81 1.17
N VAL A 217 5.88 21.00 0.66
CA VAL A 217 6.03 19.56 0.51
C VAL A 217 5.95 19.19 -0.95
N VAL A 218 6.56 18.06 -1.34
CA VAL A 218 6.38 17.50 -2.68
C VAL A 218 4.91 17.14 -2.86
N SER A 219 4.27 17.76 -3.84
CA SER A 219 2.86 17.54 -4.17
C SER A 219 2.59 18.06 -5.57
N ARG A 220 1.44 17.70 -6.13
CA ARG A 220 0.94 18.31 -7.35
C ARG A 220 0.88 19.84 -7.30
N ALA A 221 0.48 20.42 -6.17
CA ALA A 221 0.33 21.87 -6.04
C ALA A 221 1.69 22.57 -6.10
N SER A 222 2.69 22.05 -5.40
CA SER A 222 4.03 22.62 -5.39
C SER A 222 4.75 22.41 -6.73
N LEU A 223 4.59 21.25 -7.37
CA LEU A 223 5.08 21.01 -8.72
C LEU A 223 4.45 21.97 -9.75
N ARG A 224 3.14 22.21 -9.65
CA ARG A 224 2.46 23.21 -10.50
C ARG A 224 3.05 24.61 -10.34
N ASN A 225 3.31 25.02 -9.09
CA ASN A 225 3.91 26.31 -8.81
C ASN A 225 5.35 26.40 -9.36
N PHE A 226 6.15 25.34 -9.18
CA PHE A 226 7.49 25.26 -9.73
C PHE A 226 7.51 25.42 -11.26
N CYS A 227 6.61 24.71 -11.96
CA CYS A 227 6.51 24.82 -13.41
C CYS A 227 6.13 26.23 -13.86
N ARG A 228 5.18 26.88 -13.17
CA ARG A 228 4.79 28.26 -13.44
C ARG A 228 5.96 29.24 -13.29
N LEU A 229 6.77 29.08 -12.24
CA LEU A 229 7.94 29.94 -11.99
C LEU A 229 9.02 29.79 -13.05
N ASN A 230 9.16 28.59 -13.65
CA ASN A 230 10.22 28.26 -14.60
C ASN A 230 9.76 28.25 -16.07
N GLY A 231 8.51 28.63 -16.35
CA GLY A 231 7.96 28.60 -17.71
C GLY A 231 7.85 27.19 -18.31
N TYR A 232 7.65 26.17 -17.46
CA TYR A 232 7.47 24.78 -17.88
C TYR A 232 6.00 24.47 -18.16
N SER A 233 5.76 23.53 -19.07
CA SER A 233 4.42 23.06 -19.38
C SER A 233 3.97 21.97 -18.41
N LEU A 234 2.69 21.98 -18.07
CA LEU A 234 2.00 20.96 -17.28
C LEU A 234 0.95 20.30 -18.16
N ASP A 235 1.38 19.65 -19.24
CA ASP A 235 0.48 19.04 -20.21
C ASP A 235 0.00 17.65 -19.75
N TRP A 236 -0.48 17.56 -18.51
CA TRP A 236 -0.91 16.31 -17.88
C TRP A 236 -2.38 15.99 -18.23
N ASP A 237 -3.16 17.00 -18.63
CA ASP A 237 -4.57 16.85 -19.03
C ASP A 237 -4.73 16.24 -20.43
N VAL A 238 -3.67 16.21 -21.26
CA VAL A 238 -3.68 15.57 -22.59
C VAL A 238 -3.66 14.04 -22.52
N GLN A 239 -3.36 13.45 -21.36
CA GLN A 239 -3.46 11.99 -21.18
C GLN A 239 -4.90 11.48 -20.97
N ARG A 240 -5.90 12.38 -20.81
CA ARG A 240 -7.31 11.99 -20.74
C ARG A 240 -7.98 11.79 -22.10
N THR A 241 -7.40 12.27 -23.20
CA THR A 241 -8.11 12.36 -24.50
C THR A 241 -7.63 11.41 -25.58
N LYS A 242 -6.80 10.40 -25.26
CA LYS A 242 -6.39 9.37 -26.25
C LYS A 242 -7.07 8.00 -26.11
N HIS A 243 -8.01 7.84 -25.16
CA HIS A 243 -8.79 6.60 -24.99
C HIS A 243 -10.28 6.86 -24.68
N ALA A 244 -10.84 7.97 -25.19
CA ALA A 244 -12.28 8.17 -25.25
C ALA A 244 -12.78 7.77 -26.65
#